data_AF-A0A0A0EJ01-F1
#
_entry.id   AF-A0A0A0EJ01-F1
#
_cell.length_a   1.000
_cell.length_b   1.000
_cell.length_c   1.000
_cell.angle_alpha   90.00
_cell.angle_beta   90.00
_cell.angle_gamma   90.00
#
_symmetry.space_group_name_H-M   'P 1'
#
loop_
_entity.id
_entity.type
_entity.pdbx_description
1 polymer ?
#
loop_
_entity_poly.entity_id
_entity_poly.type
_entity_poly.pdbx_seq_one_letter_code
_entity_poly.pdbx_strand_id
1 'polypeptide(L)'
;MSKRRKFSAEFKRGAVEQASQPGVSCAQVARELGIRDTLLTRWKREAQSQGKVAFGGTGTPRDEELARVKRELARVKKERDFLREAATFFAKGSS
;
A
#
# COMPACT_ATOMS: atom_id res chain seq x y z
N MET A 1 13.89 -7.20 -6.34
CA MET A 1 12.90 -6.14 -6.04
C MET A 1 13.14 -5.60 -4.63
N SER A 2 13.40 -4.31 -4.46
CA SER A 2 13.61 -3.72 -3.12
C SER A 2 12.29 -3.66 -2.34
N LYS A 3 12.30 -4.18 -1.10
CA LYS A 3 11.12 -4.23 -0.21
C LYS A 3 10.82 -2.81 0.26
N ARG A 4 9.67 -2.24 -0.15
CA ARG A 4 9.26 -0.91 0.29
C ARG A 4 8.99 -0.91 1.81
N ARG A 5 9.63 0.00 2.53
CA ARG A 5 9.33 0.27 3.95
C ARG A 5 7.88 0.73 4.05
N LYS A 6 7.12 0.09 4.95
CA LYS A 6 5.76 0.47 5.31
C LYS A 6 5.83 1.26 6.61
N PHE A 7 5.04 2.33 6.69
CA PHE A 7 4.94 3.19 7.87
C PHE A 7 3.48 3.20 8.35
N SER A 8 3.27 3.18 9.67
CA SER A 8 1.94 3.25 10.26
C SER A 8 1.28 4.60 9.99
N ALA A 9 -0.05 4.64 10.07
CA ALA A 9 -0.82 5.87 9.92
C ALA A 9 -0.45 6.91 11.00
N GLU A 10 -0.21 6.47 12.24
CA GLU A 10 0.22 7.36 13.33
C GLU A 10 1.59 7.96 13.04
N PHE A 11 2.54 7.15 12.58
CA PHE A 11 3.88 7.64 12.23
C PHE A 11 3.83 8.71 11.16
N LYS A 12 3.04 8.51 10.11
CA LYS A 12 2.87 9.51 9.03
C LYS A 12 2.24 10.80 9.54
N ARG A 13 1.22 10.70 10.41
CA ARG A 13 0.58 11.88 11.03
C ARG A 13 1.57 12.67 11.87
N GLY A 14 2.28 12.02 12.79
CA GLY A 14 3.27 12.69 13.64
C GLY A 14 4.38 13.36 12.82
N ALA A 15 4.89 12.67 11.79
CA ALA A 15 5.91 13.24 10.91
C ALA A 15 5.41 14.50 10.15
N VAL A 16 4.17 14.48 9.68
CA VAL A 16 3.57 15.64 8.98
C VAL A 16 3.26 16.79 9.94
N GLU A 17 2.80 16.48 11.15
CA GLU A 17 2.54 17.47 12.20
C GLU A 17 3.84 18.19 12.58
N GLN A 18 4.91 17.45 12.84
CA GLN A 18 6.24 18.00 13.11
C GLN A 18 6.72 18.88 11.94
N ALA A 19 6.54 18.43 10.70
CA ALA A 19 6.93 19.19 9.50
C ALA A 19 5.99 20.36 9.14
N SER A 20 4.89 20.54 9.89
CA SER A 20 3.95 21.65 9.74
C SER A 20 4.15 22.75 10.78
N GLN A 21 5.04 22.53 11.75
CA GLN A 21 5.41 23.54 12.74
C GLN A 21 6.12 24.74 12.08
N PRO A 22 5.87 25.98 12.54
CA PRO A 22 6.57 27.17 12.04
C PRO A 22 8.09 27.03 12.18
N GLY A 23 8.83 27.38 11.12
CA GLY A 23 10.30 27.32 11.12
C GLY A 23 10.91 25.92 10.92
N VAL A 24 10.10 24.86 10.83
CA VAL A 24 10.59 23.49 10.65
C VAL A 24 10.59 23.10 9.16
N SER A 25 11.75 22.66 8.66
CA SER A 25 11.88 22.19 7.27
C SER A 25 11.56 20.70 7.14
N CYS A 26 10.88 20.31 6.05
CA CYS A 26 10.62 18.89 5.75
C CYS A 26 11.93 18.09 5.59
N ALA A 27 12.99 18.70 5.06
CA ALA A 27 14.28 18.04 4.90
C ALA A 27 14.94 17.71 6.25
N GLN A 28 14.82 18.60 7.23
CA GLN A 28 15.32 18.37 8.58
C GLN A 28 14.56 17.23 9.26
N VAL A 29 13.23 17.29 9.31
CA VAL A 29 12.40 16.25 9.93
C VAL A 29 12.61 14.89 9.25
N ALA A 30 12.76 14.86 7.92
CA ALA A 30 13.05 13.62 7.21
C ALA A 30 14.41 13.02 7.61
N ARG A 31 15.44 13.87 7.81
CA ARG A 31 16.77 13.44 8.26
C ARG A 31 16.73 12.88 9.68
N GLU A 32 16.04 13.56 10.59
CA GLU A 32 15.84 13.11 11.98
C GLU A 32 15.10 11.76 12.04
N LEU A 33 14.08 11.58 11.20
CA LEU A 33 13.30 10.34 11.13
C LEU A 33 13.93 9.23 10.27
N GLY A 34 15.08 9.49 9.63
CA GLY A 34 15.74 8.53 8.75
C GLY A 34 14.88 8.10 7.55
N ILE A 35 14.09 9.03 7.01
CA ILE A 35 13.24 8.85 5.82
C ILE A 35 13.69 9.78 4.69
N ARG A 36 13.21 9.52 3.48
CA ARG A 36 13.45 10.43 2.35
C ARG A 36 12.58 11.68 2.51
N ASP A 37 13.18 12.83 2.28
CA ASP A 37 12.52 14.15 2.25
C ASP A 37 11.31 14.20 1.30
N THR A 38 11.47 13.68 0.09
CA THR A 38 10.43 13.56 -0.94
C THR A 38 9.21 12.77 -0.46
N LEU A 39 9.40 11.80 0.42
CA LEU A 39 8.31 11.02 1.01
C LEU A 39 7.51 11.87 2.00
N LEU A 40 8.20 12.65 2.82
CA LEU A 40 7.56 13.53 3.81
C LEU A 40 6.82 14.69 3.13
N THR A 41 7.39 15.27 2.08
CA THR A 41 6.71 16.29 1.26
C THR A 41 5.43 15.74 0.64
N ARG A 42 5.45 14.49 0.16
CA ARG A 42 4.26 13.81 -0.37
C ARG A 42 3.19 13.65 0.72
N TRP A 43 3.55 13.17 1.90
CA TRP A 43 2.60 13.03 3.02
C TRP A 43 2.02 14.36 3.47
N LYS A 44 2.82 15.44 3.48
CA LYS A 44 2.33 16.79 3.79
C LYS A 44 1.27 17.25 2.78
N ARG A 45 1.47 17.00 1.48
CA ARG A 45 0.47 17.29 0.43
C ARG A 45 -0.79 16.42 0.58
N GLU A 46 -0.63 15.14 0.90
CA GLU A 46 -1.77 14.24 1.17
C GLU A 46 -2.59 14.73 2.37
N ALA A 47 -1.93 15.17 3.44
CA ALA A 47 -2.58 15.72 4.62
C ALA A 47 -3.33 17.04 4.33
N GLN A 48 -2.77 17.91 3.49
CA GLN A 48 -3.43 19.16 3.09
C GLN A 48 -4.63 18.93 2.16
N SER A 49 -4.56 17.92 1.27
CA SER A 49 -5.63 17.64 0.30
C SER A 49 -6.76 16.79 0.88
N GLN A 50 -6.46 15.84 1.78
CA GLN A 50 -7.43 14.87 2.30
C GLN A 50 -7.79 15.11 3.79
N GLY A 51 -7.19 16.10 4.44
CA GLY A 51 -7.47 16.45 5.83
C GLY A 51 -7.28 15.27 6.80
N LYS A 52 -8.22 15.09 7.73
CA LYS A 52 -8.18 14.01 8.75
C LYS A 52 -8.23 12.59 8.16
N VAL A 53 -8.57 12.42 6.88
CA VAL A 53 -8.70 11.13 6.20
C VAL A 53 -7.39 10.69 5.53
N ALA A 54 -6.40 11.58 5.40
CA ALA A 54 -5.17 11.36 4.61
C ALA A 54 -4.36 10.11 4.97
N PHE A 55 -4.51 9.60 6.19
CA PHE A 55 -3.79 8.42 6.69
C PHE A 55 -4.72 7.33 7.23
N GLY A 56 -6.03 7.56 7.19
CA GLY A 56 -7.04 6.60 7.64
C GLY A 56 -7.22 5.52 6.59
N GLY A 57 -6.34 4.52 6.60
CA GLY A 57 -6.49 3.21 5.95
C GLY A 57 -7.09 3.18 4.55
N THR A 58 -6.27 2.82 3.54
CA THR A 58 -6.58 2.63 2.10
C THR A 58 -6.31 3.81 1.15
N GLY A 59 -5.57 4.83 1.58
CA GLY A 59 -5.22 5.96 0.72
C GLY A 59 -3.94 5.83 -0.12
N THR A 60 -3.73 4.75 -0.88
CA THR A 60 -2.89 4.88 -2.09
C THR A 60 -3.57 4.20 -3.29
N PRO A 61 -3.64 4.85 -4.47
CA PRO A 61 -4.18 4.22 -5.70
C PRO A 61 -3.50 2.88 -5.99
N ARG A 62 -2.23 2.76 -5.57
CA ARG A 62 -1.44 1.54 -5.67
C ARG A 62 -1.93 0.42 -4.74
N ASP A 63 -2.39 0.73 -3.54
CA ASP A 63 -2.92 -0.29 -2.62
C ASP A 63 -4.28 -0.80 -3.11
N GLU A 64 -5.08 0.06 -3.75
CA GLU A 64 -6.34 -0.33 -4.42
C GLU A 64 -6.10 -1.23 -5.63
N GLU A 65 -5.16 -0.86 -6.51
CA GLU A 65 -4.71 -1.71 -7.62
C GLU A 65 -4.16 -3.05 -7.11
N LEU A 66 -3.39 -3.03 -6.03
CA LEU A 66 -2.79 -4.24 -5.46
C LEU A 66 -3.84 -5.12 -4.78
N ALA A 67 -4.87 -4.53 -4.17
CA ALA A 67 -6.03 -5.26 -3.66
C ALA A 67 -6.85 -5.87 -4.81
N ARG A 68 -7.07 -5.11 -5.89
CA ARG A 68 -7.76 -5.57 -7.10
C ARG A 68 -7.02 -6.74 -7.74
N VAL A 69 -5.72 -6.59 -8.00
CA VAL A 69 -4.86 -7.62 -8.60
C VAL A 69 -4.80 -8.88 -7.70
N LYS A 70 -4.77 -8.72 -6.37
CA LYS A 70 -4.83 -9.88 -5.46
C LYS A 70 -6.17 -10.63 -5.54
N ARG A 71 -7.29 -9.92 -5.66
CA ARG A 71 -8.61 -10.54 -5.84
C ARG A 71 -8.70 -11.28 -7.17
N GLU A 72 -8.24 -10.66 -8.26
CA GLU A 72 -8.20 -11.30 -9.58
C GLU A 72 -7.30 -12.54 -9.58
N LEU A 73 -6.11 -12.46 -8.96
CA LEU A 73 -5.19 -13.60 -8.85
C LEU A 73 -5.79 -14.75 -8.02
N ALA A 74 -6.51 -14.44 -6.94
CA ALA A 74 -7.21 -15.46 -6.15
C ALA A 74 -8.32 -16.15 -6.96
N ARG A 75 -9.09 -15.37 -7.74
CA ARG A 75 -10.14 -15.91 -8.62
C ARG A 75 -9.57 -16.82 -9.69
N VAL A 76 -8.56 -16.36 -10.43
CA VAL A 76 -7.94 -17.13 -11.53
C VAL A 76 -7.29 -18.41 -11.01
N LYS A 77 -6.66 -18.38 -9.84
CA LYS A 77 -6.12 -19.60 -9.20
C LYS A 77 -7.22 -20.62 -8.92
N LYS A 78 -8.35 -20.17 -8.34
CA LYS A 78 -9.48 -21.04 -8.05
C LYS A 78 -10.08 -21.66 -9.31
N GLU A 79 -10.23 -20.88 -10.38
CA GLU A 79 -10.72 -21.37 -11.68
C GLU A 79 -9.78 -22.41 -12.29
N ARG A 80 -8.46 -22.15 -12.27
CA ARG A 80 -7.44 -23.11 -12.73
C ARG A 80 -7.48 -24.41 -11.91
N ASP A 81 -7.54 -24.31 -10.59
CA ASP A 81 -7.51 -25.46 -9.71
C ASP A 81 -8.76 -26.33 -9.90
N PHE A 82 -9.93 -25.70 -10.06
CA PHE A 82 -11.16 -26.39 -10.42
C PHE A 82 -11.07 -27.11 -11.77
N LEU A 83 -10.57 -26.44 -12.82
CA LEU A 83 -10.38 -27.06 -14.14
C LEU A 83 -9.39 -28.23 -14.10
N ARG A 84 -8.33 -28.11 -13.29
CA ARG A 84 -7.35 -29.17 -13.10
C ARG A 84 -7.94 -30.39 -12.39
N GLU A 85 -8.74 -30.17 -11.35
CA GLU A 85 -9.47 -31.22 -10.66
C GLU A 85 -10.45 -31.92 -11.59
N ALA A 86 -11.23 -31.16 -12.38
CA ALA A 86 -12.15 -31.70 -13.37
C ALA A 86 -11.41 -32.54 -14.42
N ALA A 87 -10.32 -32.03 -14.99
CA ALA A 87 -9.51 -32.77 -15.97
C ALA A 87 -8.94 -34.08 -15.38
N THR A 88 -8.50 -34.04 -14.12
CA THR A 88 -8.01 -35.24 -13.41
C THR A 88 -9.13 -36.26 -13.18
N PHE A 89 -10.32 -35.79 -12.84
CA PHE A 89 -11.51 -36.63 -12.67
C PHE A 89 -11.91 -37.30 -14.00
N PHE A 90 -12.00 -36.53 -15.08
CA PHE A 90 -12.34 -37.08 -16.41
C PHE A 90 -11.27 -38.03 -16.96
N ALA A 91 -9.99 -37.76 -16.73
CA ALA A 91 -8.90 -38.67 -17.11
C ALA A 91 -8.90 -39.99 -16.33
N LYS A 92 -9.42 -40.01 -15.09
CA LYS A 92 -9.58 -41.22 -14.29
C LYS A 92 -10.82 -42.04 -14.65
N GLY A 93 -11.88 -41.40 -15.16
CA GLY A 93 -13.12 -42.07 -15.58
C GLY A 93 -13.12 -42.60 -17.01
N SER A 94 -12.04 -42.38 -17.76
CA SER A 94 -11.86 -42.86 -19.15
C SER A 94 -10.91 -44.06 -19.26
N SER A 95 -10.63 -44.73 -18.14
CA SER A 95 -9.81 -45.94 -18.03
C SER A 95 -10.59 -47.12 -17.47
#